data_AF-A0A4Q9HCK7-F1
#
_entry.id   AF-A0A4Q9HCK7-F1
#
_cell.length_a   1.000
_cell.length_b   1.000
_cell.length_c   1.000
_cell.angle_alpha   90.00
_cell.angle_beta   90.00
_cell.angle_gamma   90.00
#
_symmetry.space_group_name_H-M   'P 1'
#
loop_
_entity.id
_entity.type
_entity.pdbx_description
1 polymer ?
#
loop_
_entity_poly.entity_id
_entity_poly.type
_entity_poly.pdbx_seq_one_letter_code
_entity_poly.pdbx_strand_id
1 'polypeptide(L)'
;MSGFYRYLSSEVMPLMNKEDFRNSGYPPTKLKMLLYINEKGDITDVGFPDESLTKDCEAKMRAKLLTLKGWKAPVIDGKPIKSTFLCSINCILWQ
;
A
#
# COMPACT_ATOMS: atom_id res chain seq x y z
N MET A 1 8.40 9.29 13.00
CA MET A 1 7.37 8.68 12.13
C MET A 1 7.98 8.44 10.76
N SER A 2 7.98 7.20 10.28
CA SER A 2 8.61 6.83 9.00
C SER A 2 7.92 7.53 7.83
N GLY A 3 8.69 7.95 6.82
CA GLY A 3 8.15 8.60 5.61
C GLY A 3 7.08 7.75 4.90
N PHE A 4 7.10 6.43 5.11
CA PHE A 4 6.08 5.51 4.62
C PHE A 4 4.67 5.84 5.09
N TYR A 5 4.49 5.96 6.40
CA TYR A 5 3.17 6.06 7.01
C TYR A 5 2.52 7.40 6.63
N ARG A 6 3.34 8.45 6.54
CA ARG A 6 2.93 9.75 6.03
C ARG A 6 2.43 9.66 4.59
N TYR A 7 3.16 8.96 3.71
CA TYR A 7 2.74 8.78 2.32
C TYR A 7 1.48 7.93 2.18
N LEU A 8 1.38 6.82 2.93
CA LEU A 8 0.15 6.01 2.95
C LEU A 8 -1.05 6.88 3.33
N SER A 9 -0.91 7.73 4.34
CA SER A 9 -1.99 8.65 4.73
C SER A 9 -2.29 9.73 3.70
N SER A 10 -1.28 10.28 3.00
CA SER A 10 -1.49 11.42 2.09
C SER A 10 -1.88 11.02 0.67
N GLU A 11 -1.53 9.81 0.23
CA GLU A 11 -1.63 9.43 -1.19
C GLU A 11 -2.44 8.16 -1.43
N VAL A 12 -2.41 7.21 -0.48
CA VAL A 12 -3.18 5.97 -0.57
C VAL A 12 -4.60 6.18 -0.03
N MET A 13 -4.76 6.78 1.15
CA MET A 13 -6.10 7.02 1.72
C MET A 13 -7.03 7.84 0.81
N PRO A 14 -6.59 8.96 0.19
CA PRO A 14 -7.48 9.72 -0.70
C PRO A 14 -7.83 8.99 -1.99
N LEU A 15 -6.96 8.06 -2.43
CA LEU A 15 -7.24 7.26 -3.61
C LEU A 15 -8.27 6.20 -3.27
N MET A 16 -8.15 5.54 -2.12
CA MET A 16 -9.16 4.58 -1.69
C MET A 16 -10.53 5.26 -1.43
N ASN A 17 -10.58 6.49 -0.88
CA ASN A 17 -11.84 7.22 -0.67
C ASN A 17 -12.64 7.47 -1.96
N LYS A 18 -12.02 7.34 -3.14
CA LYS A 18 -12.63 7.61 -4.44
C LYS A 18 -13.02 6.36 -5.22
N GLU A 19 -12.72 5.18 -4.70
CA GLU A 19 -12.87 3.92 -5.44
C GLU A 19 -14.04 3.09 -4.90
N ASP A 20 -14.70 2.37 -5.82
CA ASP A 20 -15.76 1.43 -5.47
C ASP A 20 -15.17 0.13 -4.90
N PHE A 21 -15.76 -0.35 -3.80
CA PHE A 21 -15.29 -1.52 -3.07
C PHE A 21 -16.08 -2.77 -3.45
N ARG A 22 -15.39 -3.91 -3.55
CA ARG A 22 -15.91 -5.13 -4.17
C ARG A 22 -16.95 -5.88 -3.32
N ASN A 23 -16.88 -5.73 -2.00
CA ASN A 23 -17.64 -6.52 -1.05
C ASN A 23 -18.19 -5.65 0.08
N SER A 24 -19.51 -5.68 0.24
CA SER A 24 -20.34 -4.99 1.23
C SER A 24 -20.64 -3.53 0.89
N GLY A 25 -21.84 -3.06 1.26
CA GLY A 25 -22.23 -1.65 1.18
C GLY A 25 -21.42 -0.72 2.09
N TYR A 26 -20.20 -1.13 2.48
CA TYR A 26 -19.26 -0.42 3.32
C TYR A 26 -17.83 -0.65 2.83
N PRO A 27 -16.97 0.37 2.91
CA PRO A 27 -15.56 0.29 2.54
C PRO A 27 -14.74 -0.61 3.50
N PRO A 28 -13.63 -1.22 3.02
CA PRO A 28 -12.83 -2.17 3.80
C PRO A 28 -12.14 -1.48 4.99
N THR A 29 -12.29 -2.02 6.19
CA THR A 29 -11.67 -1.48 7.42
C THR A 29 -10.18 -1.80 7.56
N LYS A 30 -9.66 -2.65 6.66
CA LYS A 30 -8.25 -3.04 6.57
C LYS A 30 -7.83 -3.20 5.12
N LEU A 31 -6.57 -2.92 4.84
CA LEU A 31 -5.93 -3.13 3.55
C LEU A 31 -4.58 -3.81 3.78
N LYS A 32 -4.38 -4.95 3.11
CA LYS A 32 -3.08 -5.60 3.04
C LYS A 32 -2.48 -5.40 1.66
N MET A 33 -1.20 -5.05 1.64
CA MET A 33 -0.41 -4.87 0.44
C MET A 33 0.90 -5.63 0.60
N LEU A 34 1.27 -6.36 -0.43
CA LEU A 34 2.55 -7.05 -0.52
C LEU A 34 3.46 -6.22 -1.42
N LEU A 35 4.43 -5.52 -0.84
CA LEU A 35 5.40 -4.73 -1.61
C LEU A 35 6.56 -5.64 -2.02
N TYR A 36 6.85 -5.68 -3.32
CA TYR A 36 8.05 -6.30 -3.86
C TYR A 36 9.11 -5.22 -4.03
N ILE A 37 10.26 -5.42 -3.41
CA ILE A 37 11.33 -4.45 -3.23
C ILE A 37 12.62 -5.03 -3.80
N ASN A 38 13.33 -4.26 -4.62
CA ASN A 38 14.61 -4.68 -5.18
C ASN A 38 15.79 -4.47 -4.20
N GLU A 39 16.99 -4.83 -4.64
CA GLU A 39 18.22 -4.68 -3.83
C GLU A 39 18.59 -3.23 -3.49
N LYS A 40 18.10 -2.27 -4.26
CA LYS A 40 18.28 -0.83 -4.06
C LYS A 40 17.27 -0.25 -3.06
N GLY A 41 16.26 -1.03 -2.67
CA GLY A 41 15.19 -0.61 -1.77
C GLY A 41 14.02 0.06 -2.49
N ASP A 42 13.95 0.01 -3.82
CA ASP A 42 12.83 0.55 -4.59
C ASP A 42 11.70 -0.48 -4.72
N ILE A 43 10.46 -0.01 -4.75
CA ILE A 43 9.29 -0.85 -5.00
C ILE A 43 9.24 -1.17 -6.49
N THR A 44 9.29 -2.46 -6.83
CA THR A 44 9.16 -2.95 -8.21
C THR A 44 7.78 -3.48 -8.53
N ASP A 45 7.03 -3.90 -7.50
CA ASP A 45 5.66 -4.36 -7.67
C ASP A 45 4.84 -4.27 -6.37
N VAL A 46 3.52 -4.35 -6.49
CA VAL A 46 2.57 -4.39 -5.38
C VAL A 46 1.48 -5.44 -5.64
N GLY A 47 1.32 -6.36 -4.70
CA GLY A 47 0.23 -7.34 -4.67
C GLY A 47 -0.83 -7.00 -3.62
N PHE A 48 -2.07 -7.42 -3.87
CA PHE A 48 -3.21 -7.25 -2.98
C PHE A 48 -3.75 -8.64 -2.60
N PRO A 49 -3.24 -9.25 -1.50
CA PRO A 49 -3.58 -10.63 -1.15
C PRO A 49 -5.00 -10.78 -0.59
N ASP A 50 -5.57 -9.69 -0.07
CA ASP A 50 -6.97 -9.64 0.34
C ASP A 50 -7.73 -9.05 -0.85
N GLU A 51 -8.69 -9.77 -1.45
CA GLU A 51 -9.53 -9.30 -2.58
C GLU A 51 -10.54 -8.20 -2.16
N SER A 52 -10.13 -7.31 -1.27
CA SER A 52 -10.94 -6.23 -0.70
C SER A 52 -11.13 -5.05 -1.66
N LEU A 53 -10.31 -4.95 -2.70
CA LEU A 53 -10.36 -3.91 -3.71
C LEU A 53 -10.87 -4.46 -5.04
N THR A 54 -11.53 -3.60 -5.83
CA THR A 54 -11.79 -3.89 -7.24
C THR A 54 -10.48 -3.94 -8.02
N LYS A 55 -10.42 -4.70 -9.12
CA LYS A 55 -9.22 -4.77 -9.98
C LYS A 55 -8.78 -3.41 -10.49
N ASP A 56 -9.73 -2.51 -10.76
CA ASP A 56 -9.47 -1.15 -11.20
C ASP A 56 -8.79 -0.33 -10.10
N CYS A 57 -9.28 -0.42 -8.86
CA CYS A 57 -8.65 0.22 -7.69
C CYS A 57 -7.24 -0.34 -7.46
N GLU A 58 -7.05 -1.66 -7.54
CA GLU A 58 -5.73 -2.30 -7.41
C GLU A 58 -4.75 -1.77 -8.47
N ALA A 59 -5.19 -1.66 -9.72
CA ALA A 59 -4.35 -1.15 -10.80
C ALA A 59 -3.94 0.31 -10.59
N LYS A 60 -4.88 1.18 -10.17
CA LYS A 60 -4.59 2.59 -9.86
C LYS A 60 -3.64 2.72 -8.67
N MET A 61 -3.88 1.94 -7.62
CA MET A 61 -3.01 1.91 -6.44
C MET A 61 -1.60 1.43 -6.79
N ARG A 62 -1.49 0.34 -7.54
CA ARG A 62 -0.21 -0.21 -8.02
C ARG A 62 0.56 0.84 -8.80
N ALA A 63 -0.07 1.47 -9.80
CA ALA A 63 0.56 2.52 -10.60
C ALA A 63 1.10 3.66 -9.71
N LYS A 64 0.30 4.12 -8.74
CA LYS A 64 0.69 5.22 -7.86
C LYS A 64 1.85 4.84 -6.92
N LEU A 65 1.84 3.63 -6.36
CA LEU A 65 2.90 3.13 -5.47
C LEU A 65 4.23 2.91 -6.22
N LEU A 66 4.18 2.51 -7.49
CA LEU A 66 5.37 2.36 -8.33
C LEU A 66 6.02 3.71 -8.69
N THR A 67 5.26 4.80 -8.71
CA THR A 67 5.79 6.15 -8.99
C THR A 67 6.40 6.84 -7.76
N LEU A 68 6.48 6.13 -6.63
CA LEU A 68 6.87 6.70 -5.35
C LEU A 68 8.34 7.16 -5.34
N LYS A 69 8.55 8.47 -5.23
CA LYS A 69 9.87 9.08 -5.02
C LYS A 69 10.12 9.34 -3.54
N GLY A 70 11.36 9.13 -3.08
CA GLY A 70 11.73 9.35 -1.68
C GLY A 70 11.28 8.26 -0.71
N TRP A 71 10.77 7.14 -1.24
CA TRP A 71 10.62 5.90 -0.48
C TRP A 71 11.95 5.47 0.13
N LYS A 72 11.89 4.90 1.33
CA LYS A 72 12.98 4.14 1.91
C LYS A 72 12.42 2.82 2.40
N ALA A 73 13.01 1.72 1.94
CA ALA A 73 12.65 0.39 2.41
C ALA A 73 12.68 0.34 3.95
N PRO A 74 11.71 -0.34 4.59
CA PRO A 74 11.73 -0.54 6.03
C PRO A 74 13.01 -1.26 6.45
N VAL A 75 13.44 -1.00 7.68
CA VAL A 75 14.60 -1.66 8.29
C VAL A 75 14.06 -2.63 9.34
N ILE A 76 14.39 -3.91 9.21
CA ILE A 76 14.09 -4.95 10.20
C ILE A 76 15.44 -5.50 10.67
N ASP A 77 15.61 -5.60 12.00
CA ASP A 77 16.86 -6.06 12.62
C ASP A 77 18.13 -5.35 12.10
N GLY A 78 18.01 -4.03 11.89
CA GLY A 78 19.11 -3.18 11.40
C GLY A 78 19.42 -3.33 9.91
N LYS A 79 18.68 -4.15 9.16
CA LYS A 79 18.88 -4.36 7.72
C LYS A 79 17.69 -3.86 6.90
N PRO A 80 17.91 -3.14 5.79
CA PRO A 80 16.82 -2.77 4.90
C PRO A 80 16.25 -4.02 4.22
N ILE A 81 14.92 -4.06 4.08
CA ILE A 81 14.25 -5.12 3.32
C ILE A 81 14.56 -4.95 1.84
N LYS A 82 14.95 -6.05 1.19
CA LYS A 82 15.34 -6.12 -0.23
C LYS A 82 14.61 -7.21 -1.00
N SER A 83 13.46 -7.65 -0.47
CA SER A 83 12.66 -8.72 -1.05
C SER A 83 11.19 -8.37 -0.95
N THR A 84 10.47 -8.92 0.02
CA THR A 84 9.02 -8.77 0.12
C THR A 84 8.67 -8.18 1.48
N PHE A 85 7.79 -7.19 1.49
CA PHE A 85 7.29 -6.58 2.72
C PHE A 85 5.77 -6.55 2.73
N LEU A 86 5.17 -7.22 3.73
CA LEU A 86 3.74 -7.14 3.98
C LEU A 86 3.44 -5.83 4.72
N CYS A 87 2.84 -4.89 4.01
CA CYS A 87 2.28 -3.67 4.58
C CYS A 87 0.80 -3.90 4.90
N SER A 88 0.42 -3.70 6.16
CA SER A 88 -0.99 -3.74 6.58
C SER A 88 -1.40 -2.38 7.13
N ILE A 89 -2.47 -1.84 6.57
CA ILE A 89 -3.16 -0.67 7.10
C ILE A 89 -4.44 -1.19 7.76
N ASN A 90 -4.56 -0.98 9.06
CA ASN A 90 -5.69 -1.42 9.86
C ASN A 90 -6.48 -0.21 10.35
N CYS A 91 -7.73 -0.46 10.75
CA CYS A 91 -8.61 0.55 11.34
C CYS A 91 -8.78 1.77 10.43
N ILE A 92 -8.95 1.55 9.13
CA ILE A 92 -9.18 2.63 8.17
C ILE A 92 -10.53 3.25 8.50
N LEU A 93 -10.48 4.51 8.94
CA LEU A 93 -11.66 5.33 9.19
C LEU A 93 -11.99 6.06 7.90
N TRP A 94 -13.09 5.66 7.28
CA TRP A 94 -13.66 6.30 6.10
C TRP A 94 -14.48 7.50 6.57
N GLN A 95 -14.19 8.69 6.04
CA GLN A 95 -14.95 9.92 6.31
C GLN A 95 -15.87 10.24 5.14
#